data_AF-A0A1H9FT66-F1
#
_entry.id   AF-A0A1H9FT66-F1
#
_cell.length_a   1.000
_cell.length_b   1.000
_cell.length_c   1.000
_cell.angle_alpha   90.00
_cell.angle_beta   90.00
_cell.angle_gamma   90.00
#
_symmetry.space_group_name_H-M   'P 1'
#
loop_
_entity.id
_entity.type
_entity.pdbx_description
1 polymer ?
#
loop_
_entity_poly.entity_id
_entity_poly.type
_entity_poly.pdbx_seq_one_letter_code
_entity_poly.pdbx_strand_id
1 'polypeptide(L)'
;MMDTETKGTIARLPGRWCWVMVLLLVLLTGVVTARMSGVKQGMVVTFHNSSQVVIESVQLDFGSADTQSRIQAFRIPPGDERQLLLNHEPGMGFNVAVHYRGGKEQTFCALHGDDRSDPVIYLQP
;
A
#
# COMPACT_ATOMS: atom_id res chain seq x y z
N MET A 1 -72.86 5.40 30.53
CA MET A 1 -72.02 6.53 30.08
C MET A 1 -70.58 6.05 30.12
N MET A 2 -70.07 5.79 28.91
CA MET A 2 -68.67 5.68 28.45
C MET A 2 -67.62 4.88 29.22
N ASP A 3 -67.15 3.85 28.51
CA ASP A 3 -65.90 3.09 28.67
C ASP A 3 -64.66 3.98 28.68
N THR A 4 -63.59 3.54 29.35
CA THR A 4 -62.23 3.72 28.85
C THR A 4 -61.32 2.60 29.37
N GLU A 5 -61.18 1.57 28.55
CA GLU A 5 -60.19 0.50 28.71
C GLU A 5 -58.83 1.04 28.20
N THR A 6 -57.89 1.34 29.11
CA THR A 6 -56.53 1.78 28.78
C THR A 6 -55.66 0.58 28.41
N LYS A 7 -55.56 0.28 27.10
CA LYS A 7 -54.58 -0.67 26.56
C LYS A 7 -53.15 -0.11 26.71
N GLY A 8 -52.43 -0.61 27.71
CA GLY A 8 -50.98 -0.44 27.81
C GLY A 8 -50.27 -1.22 26.71
N THR A 9 -49.72 -0.51 25.72
CA THR A 9 -48.84 -1.09 24.70
C THR A 9 -47.50 -1.43 25.32
N ILE A 10 -47.31 -2.69 25.71
CA ILE A 10 -46.01 -3.21 26.16
C ILE A 10 -45.12 -3.37 24.93
N ALA A 11 -44.12 -2.51 24.80
CA ALA A 11 -43.05 -2.67 23.82
C ALA A 11 -42.31 -3.99 24.13
N ARG A 12 -42.53 -5.02 23.30
CA ARG A 12 -41.80 -6.29 23.41
C ARG A 12 -40.34 -6.01 23.07
N LEU A 13 -39.46 -6.23 24.04
CA LEU A 13 -38.02 -6.25 23.83
C LEU A 13 -37.72 -7.21 22.66
N PRO A 14 -36.88 -6.82 21.69
CA PRO A 14 -36.58 -7.65 20.55
C PRO A 14 -36.00 -8.98 21.05
N GLY A 15 -36.54 -10.09 20.54
CA GLY A 15 -36.14 -11.42 20.97
C GLY A 15 -34.63 -11.61 20.82
N ARG A 16 -34.04 -12.49 21.65
CA ARG A 16 -32.60 -12.82 21.64
C ARG A 16 -32.05 -13.07 20.22
N TRP A 17 -32.89 -13.53 19.31
CA TRP A 17 -32.55 -13.77 17.92
C TRP A 17 -32.29 -12.50 17.10
N CYS A 18 -33.00 -11.39 17.35
CA CYS A 18 -32.70 -10.09 16.75
C CYS A 18 -31.30 -9.61 17.15
N TRP A 19 -30.91 -9.79 18.41
CA TRP A 19 -29.57 -9.44 18.90
C TRP A 19 -28.47 -10.29 18.26
N VAL A 20 -28.72 -11.59 18.09
CA VAL A 20 -27.80 -12.48 17.36
C VAL A 20 -27.63 -12.03 15.90
N MET A 21 -28.72 -11.66 15.23
CA MET A 21 -28.67 -11.17 13.86
C MET A 21 -27.90 -9.85 13.75
N VAL A 22 -28.12 -8.91 14.67
CA VAL A 22 -27.36 -7.64 14.72
C VAL A 22 -25.87 -7.92 14.93
N LEU A 23 -25.50 -8.81 15.85
CA LEU A 23 -24.11 -9.19 16.08
C LEU A 23 -23.47 -9.80 14.84
N LEU A 24 -24.16 -10.73 14.17
CA LEU A 24 -23.68 -11.34 12.94
C LEU A 24 -23.49 -10.31 11.84
N LEU A 25 -24.41 -9.35 11.72
CA LEU A 25 -24.35 -8.31 10.69
C LEU A 25 -23.18 -7.36 10.95
N VAL A 26 -22.91 -6.98 12.21
CA VAL A 26 -21.73 -6.18 12.60
C VAL A 26 -20.42 -6.94 12.34
N LEU A 27 -20.38 -8.24 12.63
CA LEU A 27 -19.21 -9.07 12.36
C LEU A 27 -18.95 -9.18 10.86
N LEU A 28 -20.01 -9.39 10.08
CA LEU A 28 -19.91 -9.54 8.64
C LEU A 28 -19.49 -8.22 7.97
N THR A 29 -20.04 -7.09 8.40
CA THR A 29 -19.60 -5.77 7.92
C THR A 29 -18.15 -5.49 8.31
N GLY A 30 -17.74 -5.82 9.53
CA GLY A 30 -16.35 -5.69 9.98
C GLY A 30 -15.37 -6.54 9.18
N VAL A 31 -15.75 -7.77 8.82
CA VAL A 31 -14.93 -8.63 7.95
C VAL A 31 -14.84 -8.06 6.53
N VAL A 32 -15.96 -7.63 5.95
CA VAL A 32 -15.98 -7.05 4.60
C VAL A 32 -15.14 -5.78 4.53
N THR A 33 -15.29 -4.86 5.49
CA THR A 33 -14.49 -3.63 5.53
C THR A 33 -13.01 -3.92 5.72
N ALA A 34 -12.63 -4.84 6.60
CA ALA A 34 -11.23 -5.24 6.78
C ALA A 34 -10.62 -5.84 5.50
N ARG A 35 -11.39 -6.61 4.73
CA ARG A 35 -10.93 -7.18 3.44
C ARG A 35 -10.83 -6.13 2.33
N MET A 36 -11.67 -5.10 2.36
CA MET A 36 -11.63 -4.00 1.40
C MET A 36 -10.56 -2.96 1.73
N SER A 37 -10.27 -2.75 3.01
CA SER A 37 -9.16 -1.92 3.48
C SER A 37 -7.83 -2.66 3.29
N GLY A 38 -7.43 -2.85 2.04
CA GLY A 38 -6.05 -3.18 1.70
C GLY A 38 -5.16 -2.00 2.05
N VAL A 39 -4.76 -1.88 3.32
CA VAL A 39 -3.71 -0.95 3.72
C VAL A 39 -2.46 -1.40 2.98
N LYS A 40 -2.13 -0.70 1.88
CA LYS A 40 -0.81 -0.83 1.27
C LYS A 40 0.17 -0.24 2.27
N GLN A 41 0.69 -1.08 3.17
CA GLN A 41 1.81 -0.72 4.03
C GLN A 41 3.05 -0.65 3.13
N GLY A 42 3.35 0.57 2.67
CA GLY A 42 4.53 0.84 1.87
C GLY A 42 4.25 1.49 0.53
N MET A 43 5.35 1.79 -0.17
CA MET A 43 5.39 2.49 -1.44
C MET A 43 5.92 1.55 -2.52
N VAL A 44 5.21 1.44 -3.63
CA VAL A 44 5.64 0.66 -4.80
C VAL A 44 6.37 1.60 -5.74
N VAL A 45 7.58 1.26 -6.15
CA VAL A 45 8.33 2.03 -7.14
C VAL A 45 8.58 1.16 -8.35
N THR A 46 8.22 1.66 -9.52
CA THR A 46 8.48 0.99 -10.80
C THR A 46 9.70 1.61 -11.45
N PHE A 47 10.74 0.83 -11.69
CA PHE A 47 11.90 1.24 -12.47
C PHE A 47 11.76 0.75 -13.90
N HIS A 48 11.66 1.67 -14.85
CA HIS A 48 11.59 1.38 -16.28
C HIS A 48 12.94 1.63 -16.93
N ASN A 49 13.50 0.63 -17.62
CA ASN A 49 14.74 0.80 -18.36
C ASN A 49 14.47 1.42 -19.74
N SER A 50 14.54 2.76 -19.83
CA SER A 50 14.33 3.50 -21.08
C SER A 50 15.55 3.51 -22.01
N SER A 51 16.56 2.67 -21.74
CA SER A 51 17.80 2.62 -22.50
C SER A 51 17.91 1.34 -23.34
N GLN A 52 18.85 1.31 -24.28
CA GLN A 52 19.20 0.09 -25.04
C GLN A 52 20.20 -0.81 -24.30
N VAL A 53 20.62 -0.43 -23.09
CA VAL A 53 21.63 -1.13 -22.30
C VAL A 53 20.95 -1.88 -21.17
N VAL A 54 21.37 -3.12 -20.92
CA VAL A 54 20.88 -3.88 -19.76
C VAL A 54 21.32 -3.19 -18.48
N ILE A 55 20.39 -2.97 -17.54
CA ILE A 55 20.75 -2.61 -16.17
C ILE A 55 21.12 -3.90 -15.44
N GLU A 56 22.32 -3.97 -14.88
CA GLU A 56 22.81 -5.12 -14.13
C GLU A 56 22.23 -5.15 -12.71
N SER A 57 22.17 -4.00 -12.05
CA SER A 57 21.48 -3.88 -10.77
C SER A 57 20.92 -2.49 -10.51
N VAL A 58 19.84 -2.45 -9.72
CA VAL A 58 19.30 -1.25 -9.07
C VAL A 58 19.31 -1.53 -7.58
N GLN A 59 20.06 -0.73 -6.82
CA GLN A 59 20.11 -0.78 -5.36
C GLN A 59 19.39 0.44 -4.80
N LEU A 60 18.56 0.19 -3.78
CA LEU A 60 17.87 1.22 -3.03
C LEU A 60 18.35 1.16 -1.58
N ASP A 61 18.73 2.30 -1.03
CA ASP A 61 18.99 2.48 0.39
C ASP A 61 17.97 3.47 0.95
N PHE A 62 17.18 3.05 1.93
CA PHE A 62 16.11 3.84 2.55
C PHE A 62 16.04 3.59 4.04
N GLY A 63 15.47 4.53 4.80
CA GLY A 63 15.33 4.41 6.24
C GLY A 63 14.02 5.02 6.75
N SER A 64 13.61 4.56 7.92
CA SER A 64 12.60 5.20 8.76
C SER A 64 13.28 5.79 10.00
N ALA A 65 12.50 6.41 10.90
CA ALA A 65 13.04 6.91 12.17
C ALA A 65 13.81 5.84 12.98
N ASP A 66 13.45 4.56 12.82
CA ASP A 66 13.94 3.46 13.66
C ASP A 66 14.71 2.37 12.88
N THR A 67 14.72 2.41 11.55
CA THR A 67 15.32 1.34 10.73
C THR A 67 16.04 1.86 9.49
N GLN A 68 17.07 1.14 9.07
CA GLN A 68 17.70 1.30 7.75
C GLN A 68 17.53 0.01 6.96
N SER A 69 17.19 0.12 5.68
CA SER A 69 16.88 -0.98 4.79
C SER A 69 17.56 -0.82 3.44
N ARG A 70 17.88 -1.96 2.83
CA ARG A 70 18.43 -2.04 1.48
C ARG A 70 17.64 -3.04 0.65
N ILE A 71 17.29 -2.66 -0.57
CA ILE A 71 16.72 -3.57 -1.58
C ILE A 71 17.65 -3.56 -2.80
N GLN A 72 17.84 -4.74 -3.40
CA GLN A 72 18.57 -4.85 -4.66
C GLN A 72 17.77 -5.68 -5.65
N ALA A 73 17.58 -5.11 -6.84
CA ALA A 73 17.05 -5.80 -8.01
C ALA A 73 18.18 -6.06 -9.00
N PHE A 74 18.17 -7.24 -9.59
CA PHE A 74 19.14 -7.62 -10.61
C PHE A 74 18.48 -7.69 -11.97
N ARG A 75 19.25 -7.32 -12.99
CA ARG A 75 18.95 -7.49 -14.41
C ARG A 75 17.58 -6.93 -14.82
N ILE A 76 17.59 -5.70 -15.33
CA ILE A 76 16.44 -5.10 -16.03
C ILE A 76 16.83 -4.94 -17.51
N PRO A 77 16.30 -5.78 -18.41
CA PRO A 77 16.56 -5.67 -19.85
C PRO A 77 16.11 -4.32 -20.43
N PRO A 78 16.61 -3.94 -21.62
CA PRO A 78 16.12 -2.77 -22.36
C PRO A 78 14.60 -2.81 -22.56
N GLY A 79 13.91 -1.73 -22.20
CA GLY A 79 12.45 -1.59 -22.32
C GLY A 79 11.63 -2.31 -21.25
N ASP A 80 12.26 -3.09 -20.37
CA ASP A 80 11.58 -3.81 -19.29
C ASP A 80 11.45 -2.97 -18.02
N GLU A 81 10.56 -3.42 -17.14
CA GLU A 81 10.27 -2.78 -15.85
C GLU A 81 10.52 -3.71 -14.66
N ARG A 82 10.85 -3.11 -13.52
CA ARG A 82 10.90 -3.80 -12.23
C ARG A 82 10.15 -3.01 -11.16
N GLN A 83 9.18 -3.64 -10.53
CA GLN A 83 8.48 -3.10 -9.37
C GLN A 83 9.17 -3.55 -8.09
N LEU A 84 9.37 -2.60 -7.17
CA LEU A 84 9.93 -2.83 -5.84
C LEU A 84 9.00 -2.23 -4.79
N LEU A 85 8.69 -3.00 -3.75
CA LEU A 85 7.91 -2.53 -2.61
C LEU A 85 8.85 -2.09 -1.49
N LEU A 86 8.74 -0.82 -1.11
CA LEU A 86 9.48 -0.23 -0.01
C LEU A 86 8.58 -0.18 1.22
N ASN A 87 9.09 -0.64 2.36
CA ASN A 87 8.43 -0.46 3.66
C ASN A 87 8.70 0.94 4.22
N HIS A 88 8.37 1.98 3.46
CA HIS A 88 8.44 3.38 3.90
C HIS A 88 7.27 4.18 3.33
N GLU A 89 6.91 5.28 3.99
CA GLU A 89 5.86 6.19 3.54
C GLU A 89 6.32 7.02 2.33
N PRO A 90 5.41 7.37 1.41
CA PRO A 90 5.69 8.35 0.36
C PRO A 90 6.23 9.68 0.91
N GLY A 91 6.97 10.42 0.10
CA GLY A 91 7.53 11.72 0.47
C GLY A 91 8.83 11.67 1.29
N MET A 92 9.16 10.55 1.92
CA MET A 92 10.40 10.38 2.69
C MET A 92 11.66 10.42 1.80
N GLY A 93 11.55 9.87 0.59
CA GLY A 93 12.65 9.74 -0.37
C GLY A 93 13.62 8.60 -0.04
N PHE A 94 14.44 8.23 -1.01
CA PHE A 94 15.43 7.15 -0.88
C PHE A 94 16.60 7.33 -1.85
N ASN A 95 17.73 6.70 -1.56
CA ASN A 95 18.89 6.70 -2.45
C ASN A 95 18.79 5.55 -3.44
N VAL A 96 19.16 5.81 -4.68
CA VAL A 96 19.20 4.83 -5.77
C VAL A 96 20.60 4.79 -6.35
N ALA A 97 21.14 3.58 -6.53
CA ALA A 97 22.35 3.33 -7.31
C ALA A 97 22.04 2.34 -8.43
N VAL A 98 22.25 2.76 -9.67
CA VAL A 98 21.97 1.99 -10.89
C VAL A 98 23.30 1.62 -11.56
N HIS A 99 23.50 0.33 -11.78
CA HIS A 99 24.67 -0.20 -12.48
C HIS A 99 24.22 -0.71 -13.85
N TYR A 100 24.71 -0.09 -14.92
CA TYR A 100 24.45 -0.50 -16.29
C TYR A 100 25.55 -1.44 -16.78
N ARG A 101 25.18 -2.35 -17.68
CA ARG A 101 26.13 -3.21 -18.38
C ARG A 101 27.13 -2.35 -19.15
N GLY A 102 28.41 -2.67 -19.00
CA GLY A 102 29.51 -1.85 -19.52
C GLY A 102 30.12 -0.91 -18.49
N GLY A 103 29.71 -1.01 -17.20
CA GLY A 103 30.40 -0.38 -16.08
C GLY A 103 29.98 1.06 -15.79
N LYS A 104 28.94 1.58 -16.45
CA LYS A 104 28.39 2.91 -16.16
C LYS A 104 27.51 2.84 -14.91
N GLU A 105 27.70 3.79 -14.01
CA GLU A 105 26.95 3.89 -12.74
C GLU A 105 26.25 5.25 -12.64
N GLN A 106 25.05 5.26 -12.06
CA GLN A 106 24.27 6.46 -11.77
C GLN A 106 23.72 6.38 -10.34
N THR A 107 23.96 7.42 -9.55
CA THR A 107 23.48 7.49 -8.16
C THR A 107 22.72 8.78 -7.93
N PHE A 108 21.54 8.71 -7.29
CA PHE A 108 20.67 9.86 -7.03
C PHE A 108 19.74 9.63 -5.85
N CYS A 109 19.29 10.74 -5.23
CA CYS A 109 18.18 10.72 -4.28
C CYS A 109 16.86 10.84 -5.05
N ALA A 110 15.92 9.93 -4.82
CA ALA A 110 14.65 9.87 -5.52
C ALA A 110 13.50 10.24 -4.58
N LEU A 111 12.50 10.94 -5.12
CA LEU A 111 11.13 11.02 -4.57
C LEU A 111 11.00 11.62 -3.16
N HIS A 112 11.97 12.46 -2.74
CA HIS A 112 11.81 13.27 -1.54
C HIS A 112 10.74 14.35 -1.78
N GLY A 113 9.73 14.41 -0.91
CA GLY A 113 8.55 15.27 -1.05
C GLY A 113 7.53 14.83 -2.12
N ASP A 114 7.68 13.63 -2.70
CA ASP A 114 6.69 13.07 -3.63
C ASP A 114 5.74 12.12 -2.89
N ASP A 115 4.48 12.54 -2.74
CA ASP A 115 3.46 11.82 -1.98
C ASP A 115 2.80 10.66 -2.75
N ARG A 116 3.25 10.36 -3.98
CA ARG A 116 2.72 9.23 -4.76
C ARG A 116 3.16 7.91 -4.17
N SER A 117 2.21 6.98 -4.03
CA SER A 117 2.46 5.64 -3.50
C SER A 117 2.95 4.62 -4.55
N ASP A 118 2.83 4.95 -5.84
CA ASP A 118 3.11 4.08 -6.99
C ASP A 118 3.85 4.77 -8.17
N PRO A 119 4.92 5.55 -7.94
CA PRO A 119 5.60 6.27 -9.01
C PRO A 119 6.43 5.36 -9.92
N VAL A 120 6.61 5.84 -11.16
CA VAL A 120 7.47 5.24 -12.17
C VAL A 120 8.70 6.12 -12.37
N ILE A 121 9.90 5.52 -12.31
CA ILE A 121 11.20 6.15 -12.55
C ILE A 121 11.76 5.58 -13.85
N TYR A 122 11.99 6.45 -14.82
CA TYR A 122 12.62 6.11 -16.09
C TYR A 122 14.14 6.22 -15.95
N LEU A 123 14.84 5.12 -16.19
CA LEU A 123 16.28 4.99 -16.04
C LEU A 123 16.96 5.06 -17.41
N GLN A 124 17.97 5.93 -17.50
CA GLN A 124 18.84 6.08 -18.66
C GLN A 124 20.27 6.37 -18.17
N PRO A 125 21.30 5.81 -18.82
CA PRO A 125 22.69 6.05 -18.43
C PRO A 125 23.08 7.51 -18.58
#